data_AF-A0A086JAS1-F1
#
_entry.id   AF-A0A086JAS1-F1
#
_cell.length_a   1.000
_cell.length_b   1.000
_cell.length_c   1.000
_cell.angle_alpha   90.00
_cell.angle_beta   90.00
_cell.angle_gamma   90.00
#
_symmetry.space_group_name_H-M   'P 1'
#
loop_
_entity.id
_entity.type
_entity.pdbx_description
1 polymer ?
#
loop_
_entity_poly.entity_id
_entity_poly.type
_entity_poly.pdbx_seq_one_letter_code
_entity_poly.pdbx_strand_id
1 'polypeptide(L)' 'MRQLKFHEKRLLKKVDFYNWKKEQNVREVKVLRRYLIQDREDYQ' A
#
# COMPACT_ATOMS: atom_id res chain seq x y z
N MET A 1 -0.52 12.45 7.39
CA MET A 1 -1.02 13.34 6.32
C MET A 1 -2.17 14.18 6.84
N ARG A 2 -2.30 15.42 6.37
CA ARG A 2 -3.48 16.25 6.61
C ARG A 2 -4.71 15.60 5.94
N GLN A 3 -5.86 15.66 6.59
CA GLN A 3 -7.12 15.22 5.96
C GLN A 3 -7.49 16.16 4.81
N LEU A 4 -7.67 15.58 3.61
CA LEU A 4 -8.10 16.30 2.41
C LEU A 4 -9.54 16.81 2.56
N LYS A 5 -9.78 18.06 2.20
CA LYS A 5 -11.12 18.64 2.06
C LYS A 5 -11.87 17.99 0.89
N PHE A 6 -13.19 18.15 0.86
CA PHE A 6 -14.04 17.52 -0.15
C PHE A 6 -13.62 17.85 -1.60
N HIS A 7 -13.28 19.11 -1.88
CA HIS A 7 -12.84 19.54 -3.21
C HIS A 7 -11.48 18.93 -3.60
N GLU A 8 -10.57 18.79 -2.65
CA GLU A 8 -9.25 18.16 -2.88
C GLU A 8 -9.40 16.66 -3.14
N LYS A 9 -10.27 15.97 -2.38
CA LYS A 9 -10.64 14.57 -2.65
C LYS A 9 -11.27 14.40 -4.03
N ARG A 10 -12.01 15.39 -4.52
CA ARG A 10 -12.65 15.35 -5.85
C ARG A 10 -11.63 15.44 -6.98
N LEU A 11 -10.53 16.17 -6.78
CA LEU A 11 -9.42 16.28 -7.73
C LEU A 11 -8.52 15.03 -7.68
N LEU A 12 -8.29 14.49 -6.48
CA LEU A 12 -7.39 13.37 -6.24
C LEU A 12 -8.09 11.99 -6.24
N LYS A 13 -9.15 11.81 -7.03
CA LYS A 13 -9.94 10.56 -7.05
C LYS A 13 -9.16 9.30 -7.45
N LYS A 14 -8.13 9.44 -8.27
CA LYS A 14 -7.33 8.32 -8.79
C LYS A 14 -5.99 8.16 -8.09
N VAL A 15 -5.63 9.08 -7.20
CA VAL A 15 -4.32 9.10 -6.53
C VAL A 15 -4.50 8.57 -5.13
N ASP A 16 -4.04 7.33 -4.92
CA ASP A 16 -3.83 6.76 -3.61
C ASP A 16 -2.32 6.69 -3.38
N PHE A 17 -1.85 7.30 -2.28
CA PHE A 17 -0.43 7.36 -1.96
C PHE A 17 0.08 6.08 -1.29
N TYR A 18 -0.82 5.27 -0.73
CA TYR A 18 -0.44 4.04 -0.03
C TYR A 18 -0.60 2.79 -0.88
N ASN A 19 -1.39 2.86 -1.96
CA ASN A 19 -1.78 1.67 -2.71
C ASN A 19 -1.67 1.92 -4.22
N TRP A 20 -0.59 1.44 -4.83
CA TRP A 20 -0.45 1.43 -6.28
C TRP A 20 -1.03 0.15 -6.88
N LYS A 21 -1.87 0.28 -7.90
CA LYS A 21 -2.59 -0.83 -8.56
C LYS A 21 -1.70 -1.97 -9.05
N LYS A 22 -0.42 -1.73 -9.31
CA LYS A 22 0.50 -2.72 -9.88
C LYS A 22 1.26 -3.52 -8.81
N GLU A 23 1.21 -3.11 -7.55
CA GLU A 23 1.98 -3.76 -6.48
C GLU A 23 1.08 -4.69 -5.65
N GLN A 24 1.41 -5.99 -5.62
CA GLN A 24 0.83 -6.97 -4.68
C GLN A 24 1.36 -6.78 -3.23
N ASN A 25 2.02 -5.65 -2.94
CA ASN A 25 2.71 -5.33 -1.68
C ASN A 25 1.91 -5.69 -0.41
N VAL A 26 0.60 -5.44 -0.40
CA VAL A 26 -0.25 -5.69 0.78
C VAL A 26 -0.33 -7.18 1.12
N ARG A 27 -0.35 -8.05 0.10
CA ARG A 27 -0.44 -9.50 0.30
C ARG A 27 0.89 -10.05 0.80
N GLU A 28 2.00 -9.62 0.22
CA GLU A 28 3.35 -10.02 0.63
C GLU A 28 3.63 -9.64 2.07
N VAL A 29 3.37 -8.38 2.45
CA VAL A 29 3.56 -7.90 3.83
C VAL A 29 2.73 -8.70 4.83
N LYS A 30 1.51 -9.12 4.44
CA LYS A 30 0.66 -9.97 5.29
C LYS A 30 1.24 -11.37 5.47
N VAL A 31 1.88 -11.93 4.45
CA VAL A 31 2.55 -13.24 4.52
C VAL A 31 3.85 -13.16 5.32
N LEU A 32 4.70 -12.17 5.04
CA LEU A 32 5.95 -11.93 5.78
C LEU A 32 5.69 -11.79 7.29
N ARG A 33 4.69 -11.00 7.68
CA ARG A 33 4.29 -10.85 9.09
C ARG A 33 3.76 -12.12 9.72
N ARG A 34 3.06 -12.96 8.95
CA ARG A 34 2.50 -14.23 9.45
C ARG A 34 3.61 -15.25 9.73
N TYR A 35 4.61 -15.31 8.87
CA TYR A 35 5.67 -16.31 8.93
C TYR A 35 7.01 -15.78 9.48
N LEU A 36 7.04 -14.53 9.96
CA LEU A 36 8.23 -13.88 10.53
C LEU A 36 9.45 -13.93 9.60
N ILE A 37 9.20 -13.89 8.29
CA ILE A 37 10.26 -13.89 7.27
C ILE A 37 10.92 -12.51 7.34
N GLN A 38 12.23 -12.51 7.58
CA GLN A 38 13.02 -11.28 7.77
C GLN A 38 13.40 -10.64 6.44
N ASP A 39 13.79 -11.45 5.47
CA ASP A 39 14.20 -10.97 4.16
C ASP A 39 13.07 -11.05 3.15
N ARG A 40 12.87 -9.93 2.47
CA ARG A 40 11.83 -9.79 1.45
C ARG A 40 12.16 -10.57 0.18
N GLU A 41 13.45 -10.81 -0.05
CA GLU A 41 14.01 -11.55 -1.18
C GLU A 41 13.63 -13.04 -1.11
N ASP A 42 13.45 -13.60 0.10
CA ASP A 42 13.08 -15.02 0.30
C ASP A 42 11.64 -15.33 -0.15
N TYR A 43 10.81 -14.31 -0.36
CA TYR A 43 9.44 -14.46 -0.81
C TYR A 43 9.29 -14.42 -2.35
N GLN A 44 10.34 -14.00 -3.07
CA GLN A 44 10.26 -13.69 -4.50
C GLN A 44 10.19 -14.93 -5.41
#